data_AF-A0A916B498-F1
#
_entry.id   AF-A0A916B498-F1
#
_cell.length_a   1.000
_cell.length_b   1.000
_cell.length_c   1.000
_cell.angle_alpha   90.00
_cell.angle_beta   90.00
_cell.angle_gamma   90.00
#
_symmetry.space_group_name_H-M   'P 1'
#
loop_
_entity.id
_entity.type
_entity.pdbx_description
1 polymer ?
#
loop_
_entity_poly.entity_id
_entity_poly.type
_entity_poly.pdbx_seq_one_letter_code
_entity_poly.pdbx_strand_id
1 'polypeptide(L)' 'NRKRVQRLLRTMGIQGTVPGPHTSRPHPTHKVYPYLLQGLELPGANLVWSTDITYLP' A
#
# COMPACT_ATOMS: atom_id res chain seq x y z
N ASN A 1 -19.17 18.45 2.77
CA ASN A 1 -20.29 17.54 2.39
C ASN A 1 -19.91 16.04 2.52
N ARG A 2 -19.26 15.62 3.61
CA ARG A 2 -18.77 14.23 3.79
C ARG A 2 -19.90 13.21 4.00
N LYS A 3 -20.94 13.60 4.73
CA LYS A 3 -22.09 12.74 5.08
C LYS A 3 -22.87 12.28 3.84
N ARG A 4 -23.08 13.15 2.84
CA ARG A 4 -23.80 12.82 1.60
C ARG A 4 -23.04 11.80 0.76
N VAL A 5 -21.73 12.01 0.59
CA VAL A 5 -20.87 11.10 -0.18
C VAL A 5 -20.85 9.71 0.45
N GLN A 6 -20.67 9.62 1.78
CA GLN A 6 -20.69 8.33 2.49
C GLN A 6 -22.03 7.59 2.35
N ARG A 7 -23.16 8.30 2.40
CA ARG A 7 -24.48 7.71 2.18
C ARG A 7 -24.60 7.11 0.78
N LEU A 8 -24.17 7.85 -0.25
CA LEU A 8 -24.23 7.40 -1.64
C LEU A 8 -23.36 6.16 -1.89
N LEU A 9 -22.13 6.15 -1.37
CA LEU A 9 -21.24 4.99 -1.44
C LEU A 9 -21.90 3.74 -0.85
N ARG A 10 -22.56 3.86 0.31
CA ARG A 10 -23.31 2.75 0.93
C ARG A 10 -24.48 2.28 0.08
N THR A 11 -25.28 3.18 -0.47
CA THR A 11 -26.42 2.83 -1.34
C THR A 11 -25.98 2.14 -2.62
N MET A 12 -24.82 2.51 -3.17
CA MET A 12 -24.26 1.94 -4.38
C MET A 12 -23.45 0.65 -4.12
N GLY A 13 -23.29 0.22 -2.87
CA GLY A 13 -22.46 -0.92 -2.51
C GLY A 13 -20.95 -0.69 -2.75
N ILE A 14 -20.52 0.57 -2.89
CA ILE A 14 -19.12 0.91 -3.13
C ILE A 14 -18.40 0.98 -1.78
N GLN A 15 -17.48 0.05 -1.56
CA GLN A 15 -16.61 0.01 -0.39
C GLN A 15 -15.15 -0.03 -0.83
N GLY A 16 -14.27 0.61 -0.06
CA GLY A 16 -12.83 0.46 -0.25
C GLY A 16 -12.38 -0.91 0.25
N THR A 17 -11.76 -1.70 -0.61
CA THR A 17 -11.02 -2.90 -0.24
C THR A 17 -9.67 -2.46 0.33
N VAL A 18 -9.64 -2.18 1.63
CA VAL A 18 -8.37 -1.93 2.32
C VAL A 18 -7.87 -3.25 2.91
N PRO A 19 -6.56 -3.54 2.81
CA PRO A 19 -5.99 -4.67 3.53
C PRO A 19 -6.29 -4.51 5.03
N GLY A 20 -6.68 -5.60 5.69
CA GLY A 20 -6.91 -5.61 7.14
C GLY A 20 -5.62 -5.33 7.92
N PRO A 21 -5.72 -5.08 9.24
CA PRO A 21 -4.52 -4.96 10.07
C PRO A 21 -3.68 -6.24 9.96
N HIS A 22 -2.36 -6.10 9.88
CA HIS A 22 -1.36 -7.19 9.79
C HIS A 22 -1.17 -7.89 8.43
N THR A 23 -1.47 -7.25 7.29
CA THR A 23 -1.13 -7.82 5.96
C THR A 23 0.37 -7.93 5.68
N SER A 24 1.22 -7.40 6.56
CA SER A 24 2.68 -7.41 6.45
C SER A 24 3.38 -8.37 7.41
N ARG A 25 2.67 -9.34 8.02
CA ARG A 25 3.32 -10.34 8.88
C ARG A 25 4.28 -11.20 8.05
N PRO A 26 5.60 -11.12 8.28
CA PRO A 26 6.54 -11.95 7.56
C PRO A 26 6.35 -13.41 7.97
N HIS A 27 6.38 -14.31 7.00
CA HIS A 27 6.43 -15.75 7.30
C HIS A 27 7.78 -16.05 8.00
N PRO A 28 7.82 -16.89 9.05
CA PRO A 28 9.03 -17.11 9.85
C PRO A 28 10.26 -17.56 9.04
N THR A 29 10.04 -18.23 7.91
CA THR A 29 11.12 -18.72 7.03
C THR A 29 11.54 -17.73 5.96
N HIS A 30 10.83 -16.60 5.79
CA HIS A 30 11.17 -15.61 4.77
C HIS A 30 12.32 -14.73 5.27
N LYS A 31 13.44 -14.76 4.55
CA LYS A 31 14.58 -13.91 4.84
C LYS A 31 14.21 -12.44 4.68
N VAL A 32 14.41 -11.66 5.74
CA VAL A 32 14.30 -10.20 5.68
C VAL A 32 15.54 -9.65 5.00
N TYR A 33 15.36 -8.95 3.89
CA TYR A 33 16.44 -8.25 3.20
C TYR A 33 16.48 -6.79 3.68
N PRO A 34 17.67 -6.23 3.95
CA PRO A 34 17.79 -4.82 4.30
C PRO A 34 17.28 -3.96 3.16
N TYR A 35 16.57 -2.88 3.48
CA TYR A 35 16.11 -1.92 2.48
C TYR A 35 17.31 -1.12 1.97
N LEU A 36 17.70 -1.33 0.72
CA LEU A 36 18.95 -0.81 0.17
C LEU A 36 18.98 0.73 0.02
N LEU A 37 17.82 1.39 0.09
CA LEU A 37 17.71 2.85 0.06
C LEU A 37 17.65 3.46 1.47
N GLN A 38 17.87 2.67 2.53
CA GLN A 38 17.88 3.16 3.90
C GLN A 38 19.05 4.13 4.11
N GLY A 39 18.76 5.36 4.54
CA GLY A 39 19.77 6.40 4.80
C GLY A 39 20.23 7.17 3.56
N LEU A 40 19.65 6.90 2.38
CA LEU A 40 19.94 7.67 1.17
C LEU A 40 19.20 9.01 1.19
N GLU A 41 19.95 10.12 1.05
CA GLU A 41 19.35 11.43 0.82
C GLU A 41 18.80 11.54 -0.60
N LEU A 42 17.58 12.04 -0.75
CA LEU A 42 16.90 12.21 -2.02
C LEU A 42 16.70 13.69 -2.35
N PRO A 43 17.74 14.42 -2.84
CA PRO A 43 17.70 15.87 -3.03
C PRO A 43 16.84 16.34 -4.22
N GLY A 44 16.32 15.43 -5.04
CA GLY A 44 15.59 15.79 -6.25
C GLY A 44 14.59 14.74 -6.71
N ALA A 45 13.70 15.15 -7.62
CA ALA A 45 12.75 14.24 -8.25
C ALA A 45 13.47 13.17 -9.10
N ASN A 46 12.80 12.04 -9.34
CA ASN A 46 13.24 10.93 -10.19
C ASN A 46 14.43 10.08 -9.67
N LEU A 47 14.86 10.23 -8.42
CA LEU A 47 15.91 9.40 -7.82
C LEU A 47 15.43 8.01 -7.39
N VAL A 48 14.13 7.89 -7.09
CA VAL A 48 13.49 6.63 -6.71
C VAL A 48 12.18 6.50 -7.47
N TRP A 49 12.00 5.37 -8.13
CA TRP A 49 10.77 5.01 -8.84
C TRP A 49 10.26 3.73 -8.21
N SER A 50 9.01 3.74 -7.72
CA SER A 50 8.34 2.55 -7.21
C SER A 50 7.37 2.04 -8.26
N THR A 51 7.42 0.74 -8.54
CA THR A 51 6.43 0.04 -9.34
C THR A 51 5.89 -1.11 -8.51
N ASP A 52 4.57 -1.13 -8.32
CA ASP A 52 3.89 -2.24 -7.65
C ASP A 52 3.62 -3.34 -8.68
N ILE A 53 4.23 -4.51 -8.49
CA ILE A 53 3.97 -5.70 -9.32
C ILE A 53 3.03 -6.60 -8.53
N THR A 54 1.82 -6.81 -9.05
CA THR A 54 0.87 -7.77 -8.50
C THR A 54 1.03 -9.11 -9.22
N TYR A 55 1.44 -10.14 -8.50
CA TYR A 55 1.45 -11.51 -9.03
C TYR A 55 0.01 -12.02 -9.12
N LEU A 56 -0.44 -12.34 -10.34
CA LEU A 56 -1.70 -13.02 -10.60
C LEU A 56 -1.40 -14.53 -10.80
N PRO A 57 -2.14 -15.44 -10.14
CA PRO A 57 -1.96 -16.88 -10.28
C PRO A 57 -2.42 -17.43 -11.64
#